data_AF-A0ABD5WMR9-F1
#
_entry.id   AF-A0ABD5WMR9-F1
#
_cell.length_a   1.000
_cell.length_b   1.000
_cell.length_c   1.000
_cell.angle_alpha   90.00
_cell.angle_beta   90.00
_cell.angle_gamma   90.00
#
_symmetry.space_group_name_H-M   'P 1'
#
loop_
_entity.id
_entity.type
_entity.pdbx_description
1 polymer ?
#
loop_
_entity_poly.entity_id
_entity_poly.type
_entity_poly.pdbx_seq_one_letter_code
_entity_poly.pdbx_strand_id
1 'polypeptide(L)'
;MAEDTENAGPGELDDQLRTSGHIERTILHHMAGGDYDRYAPTTVSNVLDDITAVVERGDYANVGPEGAAGATVRKSAVRRTFTQLHEKGLVRRVEELAASDLRAERFDLGPLAADGDPDDPAAYARTSDDARVTDWILTDEGRREVERLDARYADELDELAARYGRPRGETTGRIDA
;
A
#
# COMPACT_ATOMS: atom_id res chain seq x y z
N MET A 1 41.40 22.99 -34.28
CA MET A 1 40.69 21.72 -34.08
C MET A 1 40.89 21.37 -32.63
N ALA A 2 39.89 21.68 -31.81
CA ALA A 2 39.87 21.36 -30.39
C ALA A 2 38.90 20.18 -30.27
N GLU A 3 39.41 19.04 -29.83
CA GLU A 3 38.61 17.87 -29.53
C GLU A 3 37.85 18.12 -28.23
N ASP A 4 36.55 17.86 -28.29
CA ASP A 4 35.63 17.73 -27.18
C ASP A 4 36.17 16.79 -26.12
N THR A 5 36.08 17.19 -24.87
CA THR A 5 35.89 16.24 -23.78
C THR A 5 34.90 16.84 -22.80
N GLU A 6 33.63 16.58 -23.09
CA GLU A 6 32.52 16.67 -22.16
C GLU A 6 32.89 15.89 -20.90
N ASN A 7 33.16 16.61 -19.81
CA ASN A 7 33.17 16.01 -18.49
C ASN A 7 31.72 16.01 -17.99
N ALA A 8 30.91 15.14 -18.58
CA ALA A 8 29.61 14.76 -18.04
C ALA A 8 29.88 14.03 -16.72
N GLY A 9 29.72 14.75 -15.61
CA GLY A 9 29.76 14.18 -14.27
C GLY A 9 28.81 12.99 -14.16
N PRO A 10 29.07 12.05 -13.25
CA PRO A 10 28.22 10.88 -13.07
C PRO A 10 26.80 11.38 -12.82
N GLY A 11 25.94 11.10 -13.80
CA GLY A 11 24.55 11.51 -13.79
C GLY A 11 23.92 11.09 -12.47
N GLU A 12 23.13 12.01 -11.93
CA GLU A 12 22.14 11.77 -10.88
C GLU A 12 21.44 10.43 -11.16
N LEU A 13 21.94 9.37 -10.53
CA LEU A 13 21.22 8.13 -10.39
C LEU A 13 20.09 8.44 -9.43
N ASP A 14 19.03 9.01 -9.97
CA ASP A 14 17.64 8.66 -9.69
C ASP A 14 17.45 8.01 -8.31
N ASP A 15 17.73 8.77 -7.26
CA ASP A 15 17.40 8.51 -5.85
C ASP A 15 15.86 8.60 -5.66
N GLN A 16 15.09 8.23 -6.68
CA GLN A 16 13.68 7.88 -6.59
C GLN A 16 13.57 6.68 -5.66
N LEU A 17 13.42 6.98 -4.37
CA LEU A 17 12.47 6.32 -3.46
C LEU A 17 12.12 4.88 -3.85
N ARG A 18 13.11 3.98 -3.89
CA ARG A 18 12.87 2.52 -3.95
C ARG A 18 12.05 2.04 -2.75
N THR A 19 11.81 2.93 -1.78
CA THR A 19 10.97 2.75 -0.61
C THR A 19 9.48 3.10 -0.79
N SER A 20 9.04 3.84 -1.82
CA SER A 20 7.61 4.19 -1.93
C SER A 20 6.76 3.01 -2.42
N GLY A 21 7.27 2.21 -3.37
CA GLY A 21 6.51 1.13 -4.00
C GLY A 21 6.06 0.04 -3.03
N HIS A 22 6.91 -0.36 -2.07
CA HIS A 22 6.53 -1.38 -1.08
C HIS A 22 5.51 -0.84 -0.06
N ILE A 23 5.62 0.46 0.33
CA ILE A 23 4.65 1.11 1.21
C ILE A 23 3.30 1.21 0.49
N GLU A 24 3.27 1.67 -0.76
CA GLU A 24 2.05 1.73 -1.58
C GLU A 24 1.39 0.36 -1.69
N ARG A 25 2.15 -0.68 -2.07
CA ARG A 25 1.63 -2.04 -2.20
C ARG A 25 1.08 -2.57 -0.87
N THR A 26 1.79 -2.34 0.23
CA THR A 26 1.37 -2.80 1.56
C THR A 26 0.08 -2.11 2.00
N ILE A 27 -0.05 -0.79 1.78
CA ILE A 27 -1.29 -0.06 2.06
C ILE A 27 -2.44 -0.62 1.23
N LEU A 28 -2.27 -0.74 -0.10
CA LEU A 28 -3.32 -1.20 -0.98
C LEU A 28 -3.77 -2.63 -0.65
N HIS A 29 -2.81 -3.52 -0.38
CA HIS A 29 -3.11 -4.90 0.01
C HIS A 29 -3.77 -4.99 1.40
N HIS A 30 -3.36 -4.17 2.37
CA HIS A 30 -4.05 -4.07 3.66
C HIS A 30 -5.51 -3.64 3.48
N MET A 31 -5.74 -2.61 2.67
CA MET A 31 -7.09 -2.07 2.41
C MET A 31 -7.97 -3.02 1.59
N ALA A 32 -7.39 -3.81 0.69
CA ALA A 32 -8.12 -4.84 -0.06
C ALA A 32 -8.63 -5.96 0.85
N GLY A 33 -7.91 -6.24 1.95
CA GLY A 33 -8.28 -7.23 2.96
C GLY A 33 -8.33 -8.66 2.41
N GLY A 34 -8.87 -9.58 3.24
CA GLY A 34 -9.15 -10.96 2.81
C GLY A 34 -10.57 -11.15 2.21
N ASP A 35 -11.47 -10.19 2.46
CA ASP A 35 -12.81 -10.16 1.91
C ASP A 35 -12.85 -9.12 0.78
N TYR A 36 -12.71 -9.59 -0.45
CA TYR A 36 -12.59 -8.75 -1.64
C TYR A 36 -13.89 -8.01 -2.00
N ASP A 37 -15.02 -8.35 -1.37
CA ASP A 37 -16.32 -7.78 -1.74
C ASP A 37 -16.69 -6.55 -0.90
N ARG A 38 -15.90 -6.20 0.11
CA ARG A 38 -16.18 -5.09 1.02
C ARG A 38 -15.04 -4.10 1.11
N TYR A 39 -15.41 -2.83 1.26
CA TYR A 39 -14.49 -1.72 1.41
C TYR A 39 -14.57 -1.18 2.84
N ALA A 40 -13.56 -1.48 3.65
CA ALA A 40 -13.50 -0.98 5.03
C ALA A 40 -12.67 0.30 5.12
N PRO A 41 -13.09 1.30 5.92
CA PRO A 41 -12.26 2.45 6.27
C PRO A 41 -10.93 2.01 6.89
N THR A 42 -9.86 2.71 6.53
CA THR A 42 -8.50 2.48 7.01
C THR A 42 -7.85 3.80 7.36
N THR A 43 -7.27 3.89 8.55
CA THR A 43 -6.45 5.02 8.95
C THR A 43 -4.97 4.75 8.71
N VAL A 44 -4.17 5.82 8.69
CA VAL A 44 -2.71 5.72 8.66
C VAL A 44 -2.18 4.83 9.78
N SER A 45 -2.79 4.84 10.97
CA SER A 45 -2.31 4.05 12.09
C SER A 45 -2.53 2.55 11.88
N ASN A 46 -3.58 2.14 11.16
CA ASN A 46 -3.91 0.73 10.95
C ASN A 46 -2.88 -0.01 10.10
N VAL A 47 -2.21 0.68 9.17
CA VAL A 47 -1.24 0.08 8.24
C VAL A 47 0.20 0.08 8.77
N LEU A 48 0.49 0.75 9.89
CA LEU A 48 1.87 0.95 10.36
C LEU A 48 2.54 -0.38 10.73
N ASP A 49 1.81 -1.27 11.40
CA ASP A 49 2.36 -2.55 11.85
C ASP A 49 2.67 -3.45 10.64
N ASP A 50 1.80 -3.48 9.64
CA ASP A 50 2.01 -4.26 8.41
C ASP A 50 3.20 -3.74 7.60
N ILE A 51 3.32 -2.41 7.46
CA ILE A 51 4.47 -1.80 6.77
C ILE A 51 5.76 -2.12 7.51
N THR A 52 5.76 -2.04 8.85
CA THR A 52 6.94 -2.36 9.67
C THR A 52 7.33 -3.83 9.50
N ALA A 53 6.35 -4.74 9.51
CA ALA A 53 6.59 -6.17 9.29
C ALA A 53 7.16 -6.47 7.89
N VAL A 54 6.72 -5.75 6.85
CA VAL A 54 7.28 -5.90 5.49
C VAL A 54 8.73 -5.40 5.44
N VAL A 55 9.04 -4.29 6.10
CA VAL A 55 10.42 -3.78 6.18
C VAL A 55 11.33 -4.77 6.92
N GLU A 56 10.87 -5.34 8.04
CA GLU A 56 11.62 -6.37 8.78
C GLU A 56 11.83 -7.65 7.96
N ARG A 57 10.84 -8.08 7.18
CA ARG A 57 10.99 -9.24 6.28
C ARG A 57 11.88 -8.94 5.07
N GLY A 58 11.86 -7.71 4.57
CA GLY A 58 12.71 -7.22 3.47
C GLY A 58 14.20 -7.20 3.80
N ASP A 59 14.55 -7.35 5.08
CA ASP A 59 15.92 -7.54 5.58
C ASP A 59 16.49 -8.94 5.24
N TYR A 60 15.68 -9.85 4.68
CA TYR A 60 16.19 -11.01 3.97
C TYR A 60 16.82 -10.59 2.62
N ALA A 61 18.09 -10.20 2.69
CA ALA A 61 19.07 -10.18 1.61
C ALA A 61 18.86 -9.19 0.44
N ASN A 62 18.29 -8.00 0.68
CA ASN A 62 18.53 -6.86 -0.20
C ASN A 62 19.71 -6.04 0.34
N VAL A 63 20.65 -5.66 -0.54
CA VAL A 63 21.82 -4.84 -0.19
C VAL A 63 21.35 -3.42 0.18
N GLY A 64 20.95 -3.26 1.44
CA GLY A 64 20.82 -1.98 2.13
C GLY A 64 22.13 -1.64 2.86
N PRO A 65 22.37 -0.35 3.17
CA PRO A 65 23.56 0.05 3.92
C PRO A 65 23.63 -0.68 5.27
N GLU A 66 24.82 -1.22 5.58
CA GLU A 66 25.12 -1.86 6.87
C GLU A 66 24.78 -0.89 8.02
N GLY A 67 23.78 -1.24 8.84
CA GLY A 67 23.40 -0.45 10.02
C GLY A 67 21.91 -0.14 10.19
N ALA A 68 21.02 -0.60 9.30
CA ALA A 68 19.57 -0.37 9.38
C ALA A 68 18.85 -1.27 10.41
N ALA A 69 19.46 -1.54 11.57
CA ALA A 69 18.76 -2.14 12.70
C ALA A 69 17.65 -1.17 13.16
N GLY A 70 16.41 -1.42 12.76
CA GLY A 70 15.25 -0.63 13.18
C GLY A 70 14.88 0.54 12.28
N ALA A 71 14.81 0.34 10.96
CA ALA A 71 14.22 1.30 10.03
C ALA A 71 12.75 1.56 10.39
N THR A 72 12.51 2.50 11.32
CA THR A 72 11.17 2.89 11.75
C THR A 72 10.53 3.72 10.65
N VAL A 73 9.48 3.20 10.03
CA VAL A 73 8.72 3.97 9.04
C VAL A 73 8.03 5.14 9.73
N ARG A 74 8.38 6.35 9.29
CA ARG A 74 7.79 7.57 9.87
C ARG A 74 6.33 7.70 9.42
N LYS A 75 5.43 7.97 10.36
CA LYS A 75 4.00 8.24 10.10
C LYS A 75 3.78 9.32 9.02
N SER A 76 4.69 10.29 8.89
CA SER A 76 4.64 11.31 7.86
C SER A 76 4.90 10.78 6.44
N ALA A 77 5.72 9.74 6.28
CA ALA A 77 5.94 9.08 5.00
C ALA A 77 4.68 8.34 4.55
N VAL A 78 4.06 7.58 5.47
CA VAL A 78 2.80 6.86 5.20
C VAL A 78 1.67 7.84 4.86
N ARG A 79 1.54 8.96 5.59
CA ARG A 79 0.60 10.03 5.25
C ARG A 79 0.80 10.55 3.82
N ARG A 80 2.05 10.82 3.43
CA ARG A 80 2.37 11.26 2.07
C ARG A 80 1.97 10.20 1.04
N THR A 81 2.20 8.92 1.33
CA THR A 81 1.80 7.84 0.42
C THR A 81 0.29 7.75 0.25
N PHE A 82 -0.51 7.90 1.33
CA PHE A 82 -1.97 8.01 1.18
C PHE A 82 -2.38 9.19 0.29
N THR A 83 -1.74 10.35 0.43
CA THR A 83 -1.97 11.50 -0.47
C THR A 83 -1.68 11.14 -1.92
N GLN A 84 -0.56 10.46 -2.19
CA GLN A 84 -0.21 10.04 -3.56
C GLN A 84 -1.19 9.00 -4.12
N LEU A 85 -1.62 8.02 -3.31
CA LEU A 85 -2.63 7.04 -3.72
C LEU A 85 -3.98 7.71 -4.01
N HIS A 86 -4.31 8.76 -3.26
CA HIS A 86 -5.50 9.57 -3.48
C HIS A 86 -5.41 10.38 -4.78
N GLU A 87 -4.28 11.02 -5.05
CA GLU A 87 -4.02 11.71 -6.32
C GLU A 87 -4.10 10.77 -7.53
N LYS A 88 -3.70 9.50 -7.35
CA LYS A 88 -3.85 8.42 -8.36
C LYS A 88 -5.29 7.89 -8.47
N GLY A 89 -6.21 8.31 -7.59
CA GLY A 89 -7.58 7.83 -7.55
C GLY A 89 -7.77 6.41 -7.01
N LEU A 90 -6.74 5.83 -6.38
CA LEU A 90 -6.76 4.46 -5.85
C LEU A 90 -7.42 4.38 -4.46
N VAL A 91 -7.38 5.47 -3.71
CA VAL A 91 -8.08 5.63 -2.44
C VAL A 91 -8.84 6.94 -2.40
N ARG A 92 -9.86 7.02 -1.57
CA ARG A 92 -10.67 8.22 -1.33
C ARG A 92 -10.82 8.46 0.16
N ARG A 93 -11.02 9.70 0.60
CA ARG A 93 -11.39 9.93 2.00
C ARG A 93 -12.85 9.59 2.21
N VAL A 94 -13.18 9.05 3.38
CA VAL A 94 -14.57 8.74 3.72
C VAL A 94 -15.42 10.02 3.75
N GLU A 95 -14.85 11.16 4.15
CA GLU A 95 -15.51 12.49 4.12
C GLU A 95 -15.91 12.97 2.71
N GLU A 96 -15.32 12.39 1.67
CA GLU A 96 -15.59 12.73 0.26
C GLU A 96 -16.64 11.80 -0.38
N LEU A 97 -17.18 10.84 0.37
CA LEU A 97 -18.24 9.96 -0.11
C LEU A 97 -19.56 10.73 -0.23
N ALA A 98 -20.33 10.40 -1.27
CA ALA A 98 -21.67 10.92 -1.39
C ALA A 98 -22.59 10.30 -0.32
N ALA A 99 -23.65 11.02 0.06
CA ALA A 99 -24.72 10.54 0.93
C ALA A 99 -25.29 9.15 0.54
N SER A 100 -25.37 8.86 -0.77
CA SER A 100 -25.80 7.55 -1.25
C SER A 100 -24.75 6.45 -1.04
N ASP A 101 -23.46 6.81 -1.14
CA ASP A 101 -22.35 5.89 -0.91
C ASP A 101 -22.19 5.58 0.59
N LEU A 102 -22.36 6.54 1.50
CA LEU A 102 -22.31 6.29 2.95
C LEU A 102 -23.32 5.22 3.41
N ARG A 103 -24.45 5.11 2.71
CA ARG A 103 -25.51 4.13 2.98
C ARG A 103 -25.35 2.82 2.19
N ALA A 104 -24.38 2.74 1.28
CA ALA A 104 -24.22 1.59 0.42
C ALA A 104 -23.53 0.43 1.16
N GLU A 105 -24.11 -0.77 1.09
CA GLU A 105 -23.59 -1.97 1.76
C GLU A 105 -22.16 -2.36 1.33
N ARG A 106 -21.72 -1.90 0.13
CA ARG A 106 -20.36 -2.14 -0.36
C ARG A 106 -19.29 -1.49 0.53
N PHE A 107 -19.62 -0.39 1.19
CA PHE A 107 -18.73 0.29 2.12
C PHE A 107 -19.09 -0.17 3.54
N ASP A 108 -18.21 -0.97 4.13
CA ASP A 108 -18.39 -1.50 5.47
C ASP A 108 -17.94 -0.46 6.50
N LEU A 109 -18.74 0.62 6.61
CA LEU A 109 -18.56 1.71 7.59
C LEU A 109 -18.98 1.28 9.01
N GLY A 110 -19.57 0.09 9.15
CA GLY A 110 -20.13 -0.40 10.41
C GLY A 110 -21.52 0.17 10.71
N PRO A 111 -22.12 -0.20 11.86
CA PRO A 111 -23.43 0.31 12.26
C PRO A 111 -23.40 1.82 12.50
N LEU A 112 -24.50 2.48 12.13
CA LEU A 112 -24.78 3.87 12.48
C LEU A 112 -25.08 3.98 13.98
N ALA A 113 -24.60 5.03 14.64
CA ALA A 113 -24.98 5.35 16.01
C ALA A 113 -26.51 5.54 16.14
N ALA A 114 -27.08 5.20 17.31
CA ALA A 114 -28.54 5.18 17.50
C ALA A 114 -29.23 6.53 17.18
N ASP A 115 -28.55 7.64 17.45
CA ASP A 115 -29.01 9.00 17.17
C ASP A 115 -28.12 9.70 16.10
N GLY A 116 -27.36 8.92 15.33
CA GLY A 116 -26.43 9.42 14.33
C GLY A 116 -27.12 9.88 13.04
N ASP A 117 -26.59 10.93 12.41
CA ASP A 117 -27.04 11.36 11.08
C ASP A 117 -26.45 10.41 10.01
N PRO A 118 -27.27 9.72 9.20
CA PRO A 118 -26.77 8.85 8.13
C PRO A 118 -26.02 9.60 7.01
N ASP A 119 -26.11 10.93 6.95
CA ASP A 119 -25.31 11.75 6.04
C ASP A 119 -24.01 12.28 6.68
N ASP A 120 -23.79 12.00 7.98
CA ASP A 120 -22.54 12.29 8.69
C ASP A 120 -21.65 11.04 8.72
N PRO A 121 -20.50 11.04 8.02
CA PRO A 121 -19.61 9.89 8.03
C PRO A 121 -19.11 9.55 9.44
N ALA A 122 -18.92 10.52 10.34
CA ALA A 122 -18.41 10.27 11.69
C ALA A 122 -19.42 9.54 12.61
N ALA A 123 -20.69 9.45 12.19
CA ALA A 123 -21.73 8.73 12.93
C ALA A 123 -21.61 7.20 12.80
N TYR A 124 -20.73 6.70 11.92
CA TYR A 124 -20.54 5.28 11.65
C TYR A 124 -19.45 4.66 12.53
N ALA A 125 -19.69 3.44 13.02
CA ALA A 125 -18.84 2.85 14.06
C ALA A 125 -17.39 2.53 13.65
N ARG A 126 -17.08 2.43 12.35
CA ARG A 126 -15.72 2.16 11.85
C ARG A 126 -14.99 3.39 11.33
N THR A 127 -15.61 4.56 11.40
CA THR A 127 -14.94 5.83 11.11
C THR A 127 -14.44 6.46 12.39
N SER A 128 -13.40 7.28 12.28
CA SER A 128 -12.88 8.06 13.39
C SER A 128 -13.71 9.34 13.59
N ASP A 129 -13.94 9.68 14.86
CA ASP A 129 -14.52 10.96 15.28
C ASP A 129 -13.46 12.05 15.55
N ASP A 130 -12.17 11.72 15.47
CA ASP A 130 -11.06 12.66 15.64
C ASP A 130 -10.76 13.37 14.31
N ALA A 131 -11.03 14.68 14.26
CA ALA A 131 -10.74 15.54 13.11
C ALA A 131 -9.26 15.56 12.66
N ARG A 132 -8.33 15.01 13.44
CA ARG A 132 -6.91 14.86 13.08
C ARG A 132 -6.60 13.54 12.39
N VAL A 133 -7.55 12.62 12.35
CA VAL A 133 -7.49 11.31 11.72
C VAL A 133 -8.26 11.39 10.41
N THR A 134 -7.68 10.79 9.37
CA THR A 134 -8.35 10.66 8.07
C THR A 134 -8.62 9.19 7.84
N ASP A 135 -9.89 8.86 7.67
CA ASP A 135 -10.33 7.56 7.20
C ASP A 135 -10.28 7.50 5.69
N TRP A 136 -9.54 6.53 5.18
CA TRP A 136 -9.39 6.27 3.76
C TRP A 136 -10.14 5.01 3.38
N ILE A 137 -10.69 5.00 2.17
CA ILE A 137 -11.39 3.85 1.61
C ILE A 137 -10.82 3.54 0.23
N LEU A 138 -10.68 2.25 -0.07
CA LEU A 138 -10.17 1.80 -1.35
C LEU A 138 -11.24 2.06 -2.43
N THR A 139 -10.83 2.52 -3.60
CA THR A 139 -11.74 2.69 -4.74
C THR A 139 -11.79 1.41 -5.57
N ASP A 140 -12.77 1.32 -6.48
CA ASP A 140 -12.80 0.21 -7.46
C ASP A 140 -11.54 0.19 -8.34
N GLU A 141 -10.94 1.36 -8.62
CA GLU A 141 -9.67 1.44 -9.35
C GLU A 141 -8.49 0.99 -8.49
N GLY A 142 -8.47 1.36 -7.21
CA GLY A 142 -7.51 0.83 -6.24
C GLY A 142 -7.54 -0.69 -6.15
N ARG A 143 -8.74 -1.28 -6.19
CA ARG A 143 -8.91 -2.74 -6.18
C ARG A 143 -8.33 -3.40 -7.43
N ARG A 144 -8.65 -2.89 -8.63
CA ARG A 144 -8.07 -3.39 -9.89
C ARG A 144 -6.56 -3.29 -9.89
N GLU A 145 -6.01 -2.23 -9.30
CA GLU A 145 -4.56 -2.07 -9.20
C GLU A 145 -3.93 -3.14 -8.30
N VAL A 146 -4.57 -3.50 -7.18
CA VAL A 146 -4.13 -4.63 -6.34
C VAL A 146 -4.12 -5.93 -7.15
N GLU A 147 -5.22 -6.25 -7.83
CA GLU A 147 -5.34 -7.46 -8.65
C GLU A 147 -4.25 -7.51 -9.74
N ARG A 148 -3.97 -6.38 -10.39
CA ARG A 148 -2.91 -6.26 -11.40
C ARG A 148 -1.52 -6.49 -10.80
N LEU A 149 -1.25 -5.94 -9.61
CA LEU A 149 0.02 -6.09 -8.92
C LEU A 149 0.24 -7.52 -8.42
N ASP A 150 -0.82 -8.21 -8.01
CA ASP A 150 -0.77 -9.61 -7.56
C ASP A 150 -0.61 -10.56 -8.73
N ALA A 151 -1.33 -10.35 -9.83
CA ALA A 151 -1.14 -11.12 -11.06
C ALA A 151 0.30 -11.02 -11.58
N ARG A 152 0.84 -9.80 -11.65
CA ARG A 152 2.24 -9.58 -12.06
C ARG A 152 3.24 -10.25 -11.12
N TYR A 153 2.99 -10.21 -9.80
CA TYR A 153 3.88 -10.85 -8.84
C TYR A 153 3.85 -12.38 -8.97
N ALA A 154 2.68 -12.98 -9.22
CA ALA A 154 2.55 -14.40 -9.49
C ALA A 154 3.31 -14.79 -10.77
N ASP A 155 3.20 -14.01 -11.85
CA ASP A 155 3.93 -14.23 -13.10
C ASP A 155 5.46 -14.17 -12.87
N GLU A 156 5.94 -13.18 -12.12
CA GLU A 156 7.36 -13.03 -11.78
C GLU A 156 7.88 -14.23 -10.96
N LEU A 157 7.09 -14.75 -10.02
CA LEU A 157 7.44 -15.96 -9.26
C LEU A 157 7.47 -17.21 -10.14
N ASP A 158 6.54 -17.34 -11.09
CA ASP A 158 6.49 -18.45 -12.04
C ASP A 158 7.70 -18.43 -12.99
N GLU A 159 8.09 -17.25 -13.49
CA GLU A 159 9.31 -17.09 -14.29
C GLU A 159 10.56 -17.46 -13.50
N LEU A 160 10.62 -17.07 -12.22
CA LEU A 160 11.72 -17.41 -11.33
C LEU A 160 11.78 -18.92 -11.10
N ALA A 161 10.64 -19.56 -10.79
CA ALA A 161 10.54 -21.00 -10.61
C ALA A 161 11.02 -21.75 -11.86
N ALA A 162 10.57 -21.34 -13.05
CA ALA A 162 10.97 -21.93 -14.32
C ALA A 162 12.49 -21.80 -14.57
N ARG A 163 13.10 -20.65 -14.26
CA ARG A 163 14.55 -20.43 -14.39
C ARG A 163 15.37 -21.40 -13.55
N TYR A 164 14.87 -21.79 -12.38
CA TYR A 164 15.52 -22.73 -11.46
C TYR A 164 15.00 -24.18 -11.59
N GLY A 165 14.25 -24.50 -12.66
CA GLY A 165 13.78 -25.85 -12.95
C GLY A 165 12.70 -26.37 -11.99
N ARG A 166 11.98 -25.48 -11.31
CA ARG A 166 10.89 -25.83 -10.39
C ARG A 166 9.52 -25.81 -11.09
N PRO A 167 8.57 -26.66 -10.69
CA PRO A 167 7.18 -26.57 -11.14
C PRO A 167 6.55 -25.23 -10.75
N ARG A 168 5.58 -24.78 -11.55
CA ARG A 168 4.73 -23.62 -11.23
C ARG A 168 4.06 -23.77 -9.87
N GLY A 169 3.98 -22.68 -9.12
CA GLY A 169 3.33 -22.65 -7.80
C GLY A 169 4.13 -23.26 -6.64
N GLU A 170 5.37 -23.69 -6.84
CA GLU A 170 6.20 -24.25 -5.76
C GLU A 170 7.03 -23.15 -5.05
N THR A 171 6.45 -22.51 -4.03
CA THR A 171 7.16 -21.54 -3.18
C THR A 171 7.77 -22.22 -1.95
N THR A 172 9.11 -22.24 -1.92
CA THR A 172 9.98 -22.44 -0.74
C THR A 172 9.82 -23.74 0.08
N GLY A 173 10.43 -24.83 -0.40
CA GLY A 173 11.18 -25.73 0.49
C GLY A 173 12.56 -25.13 0.79
N ARG A 174 12.91 -24.99 2.09
CA ARG A 174 14.21 -24.53 2.59
C ARG A 174 15.34 -25.33 1.92
N ILE A 175 16.28 -24.65 1.27
CA ILE A 175 17.50 -25.28 0.74
C ILE A 175 18.46 -25.40 1.93
N ASP A 176 18.51 -26.58 2.55
CA ASP A 176 19.64 -26.93 3.42
C ASP A 176 20.82 -27.27 2.49
N ALA A 177 21.76 -26.34 2.37
CA ALA A 177 23.05 -26.52 1.69
C ALA A 177 24.15 -26.78 2.73
#